data_AF-A0A8T1U5A1-F1
#
_entry.id   AF-A0A8T1U5A1-F1
#
_cell.length_a   1.000
_cell.length_b   1.000
_cell.length_c   1.000
_cell.angle_alpha   90.00
_cell.angle_beta   90.00
_cell.angle_gamma   90.00
#
_symmetry.space_group_name_H-M   'P 1'
#
loop_
_entity.id
_entity.type
_entity.pdbx_description
1 polymer ?
#
loop_
_entity_poly.entity_id
_entity_poly.type
_entity_poly.pdbx_seq_one_letter_code
_entity_poly.pdbx_strand_id
1 'polypeptide(L)'
;MEGAASNSHLDVVKWLHRYRREGCTVTAMNGAARGGHLDVVKWFHDRRPEFGSCTTAALDGAATNGHLEMVKWLHANRHEGGTYRAMDGAAAGGHLKVMMFLYARRSDGCTSDAVVNAALNEHVEVVQWLLHRYPQQVYHEKVRKFAARYNYSLLHQANRIAPVN
;
A
#
# COMPACT_ATOMS: atom_id res chain seq x y z
N MET A 1 22.57 -5.84 7.36
CA MET A 1 21.29 -6.45 7.75
C MET A 1 20.17 -6.07 6.79
N GLU A 2 19.98 -4.78 6.52
CA GLU A 2 18.92 -4.24 5.65
C GLU A 2 18.83 -4.90 4.28
N GLY A 3 19.96 -5.00 3.57
CA GLY A 3 19.99 -5.66 2.25
C GLY A 3 19.55 -7.12 2.29
N ALA A 4 19.89 -7.87 3.35
CA ALA A 4 19.44 -9.26 3.51
C ALA A 4 17.94 -9.32 3.83
N ALA A 5 17.46 -8.40 4.67
CA ALA A 5 16.06 -8.32 5.06
C ALA A 5 15.13 -7.96 3.88
N SER A 6 15.54 -7.02 3.03
CA SER A 6 14.79 -6.60 1.85
C SER A 6 14.79 -7.64 0.71
N ASN A 7 15.63 -8.68 0.79
CA ASN A 7 15.77 -9.72 -0.24
C ASN A 7 15.40 -11.13 0.27
N SER A 8 14.63 -11.26 1.34
CA SER A 8 14.18 -12.57 1.88
C SER A 8 15.30 -13.49 2.41
N HIS A 9 16.51 -12.98 2.63
CA HIS A 9 17.64 -13.81 3.05
C HIS A 9 17.62 -14.04 4.57
N LEU A 10 16.61 -14.72 5.09
CA LEU A 10 16.38 -14.91 6.53
C LEU A 10 17.58 -15.55 7.24
N ASP A 11 18.26 -16.52 6.61
CA ASP A 11 19.42 -17.16 7.24
C ASP A 11 20.61 -16.21 7.35
N VAL A 12 20.79 -15.32 6.38
CA VAL A 12 21.79 -14.24 6.46
C VAL A 12 21.38 -13.23 7.52
N VAL A 13 20.08 -12.91 7.65
CA VAL A 13 19.57 -12.03 8.72
C VAL A 13 19.86 -12.64 10.11
N LYS A 14 19.56 -13.94 10.31
CA LYS A 14 19.85 -14.67 11.55
C LYS A 14 21.35 -14.69 11.84
N TRP A 15 22.18 -14.94 10.83
CA TRP A 15 23.63 -14.96 10.97
C TRP A 15 24.16 -13.58 11.36
N LEU A 16 23.77 -12.53 10.63
CA LEU A 16 24.18 -11.16 10.93
C LEU A 16 23.77 -10.75 12.35
N HIS A 17 22.56 -11.09 12.78
CA HIS A 17 22.11 -10.80 14.14
C HIS A 17 22.92 -11.53 15.22
N ARG A 18 23.35 -12.77 14.96
CA ARG A 18 24.13 -13.57 15.92
C ARG A 18 25.57 -13.12 16.04
N TYR A 19 26.17 -12.64 14.95
CA TYR A 19 27.62 -12.40 14.87
C TYR A 19 28.01 -10.92 14.69
N ARG A 20 27.04 -10.02 14.52
CA ARG A 20 27.28 -8.57 14.38
C ARG A 20 26.50 -7.80 15.43
N ARG A 21 27.11 -6.70 15.91
CA ARG A 21 26.49 -5.76 16.87
C ARG A 21 25.75 -4.61 16.18
N GLU A 22 25.84 -4.53 14.85
CA GLU A 22 25.03 -3.63 14.02
C GLU A 22 23.57 -4.08 14.18
N GLY A 23 22.86 -3.48 15.14
CA GLY A 23 21.51 -3.88 15.55
C GLY A 23 20.49 -3.82 14.41
N CYS A 24 19.38 -4.53 14.59
CA CYS A 24 18.25 -4.43 13.68
C CYS A 24 17.75 -2.99 13.63
N THR A 25 17.77 -2.40 12.43
CA THR A 25 17.30 -1.04 12.20
C THR A 25 15.82 -1.07 11.79
N VAL A 26 15.11 -0.01 12.14
CA VAL A 26 13.74 0.27 11.66
C VAL A 26 13.63 0.14 10.14
N THR A 27 14.69 0.51 9.42
CA THR A 27 14.85 0.39 7.97
C THR A 27 14.87 -1.07 7.49
N ALA A 28 15.41 -2.01 8.26
CA ALA A 28 15.40 -3.43 7.90
C ALA A 28 13.99 -4.03 7.95
N MET A 29 13.20 -3.74 8.98
CA MET A 29 11.81 -4.22 9.07
C MET A 29 10.91 -3.55 8.04
N ASN A 30 11.07 -2.24 7.81
CA ASN A 30 10.38 -1.52 6.73
C ASN A 30 10.72 -2.10 5.34
N GLY A 31 12.01 -2.41 5.10
CA GLY A 31 12.48 -3.02 3.85
C GLY A 31 11.92 -4.42 3.63
N ALA A 32 11.93 -5.27 4.67
CA ALA A 32 11.34 -6.60 4.62
C ALA A 32 9.82 -6.56 4.36
N ALA A 33 9.11 -5.64 5.03
CA ALA A 33 7.67 -5.42 4.81
C ALA A 33 7.38 -4.96 3.37
N ARG A 34 8.14 -3.97 2.88
CA ARG A 34 8.05 -3.49 1.51
C ARG A 34 8.35 -4.59 0.48
N GLY A 35 9.27 -5.51 0.77
CA GLY A 35 9.59 -6.65 -0.08
C GLY A 35 8.66 -7.86 0.07
N GLY A 36 7.70 -7.81 1.00
CA GLY A 36 6.74 -8.91 1.22
C GLY A 36 7.31 -10.10 1.99
N HIS A 37 8.47 -9.97 2.62
CA HIS A 37 9.19 -11.04 3.31
C HIS A 37 8.63 -11.28 4.71
N LEU A 38 7.45 -11.92 4.76
CA LEU A 38 6.67 -12.09 5.98
C LEU A 38 7.38 -12.92 7.05
N ASP A 39 8.18 -13.90 6.65
CA ASP A 39 9.02 -14.70 7.54
C ASP A 39 10.09 -13.86 8.24
N VAL A 40 10.74 -12.95 7.51
CA VAL A 40 11.72 -11.99 8.04
C VAL A 40 11.02 -11.00 8.98
N VAL A 41 9.86 -10.47 8.61
CA VAL A 41 9.09 -9.54 9.45
C VAL A 41 8.62 -10.20 10.75
N LYS A 42 8.06 -11.42 10.68
CA LYS A 42 7.70 -12.20 11.87
C LYS A 42 8.90 -12.46 12.76
N TRP A 43 10.03 -12.84 12.16
CA TRP A 43 11.26 -13.07 12.90
C TRP A 43 11.78 -11.82 13.62
N PHE A 44 11.67 -10.63 13.00
CA PHE A 44 11.99 -9.37 13.69
C PHE A 44 10.99 -9.05 14.80
N HIS A 45 9.70 -9.30 14.56
CA HIS A 45 8.64 -9.03 15.52
C HIS A 45 8.75 -9.86 16.81
N ASP A 46 9.12 -11.13 16.69
CA ASP A 46 9.23 -12.05 17.82
C ASP A 46 10.48 -11.77 18.69
N ARG A 47 11.33 -10.81 18.29
CA ARG A 47 12.54 -10.38 19.03
C ARG A 47 12.21 -9.22 19.99
N ARG A 48 13.15 -8.90 20.89
CA ARG A 48 13.00 -7.81 21.86
C ARG A 48 12.59 -6.49 21.17
N PRO A 49 11.82 -5.60 21.84
CA PRO A 49 11.24 -4.40 21.24
C PRO A 49 12.26 -3.48 20.54
N GLU A 50 13.49 -3.45 21.05
CA GLU A 50 14.61 -2.69 20.50
C GLU A 50 15.03 -3.13 19.08
N PHE A 51 14.66 -4.35 18.64
CA PHE A 51 15.02 -4.93 17.34
C PHE A 51 13.82 -5.20 16.42
N GLY A 52 12.60 -4.98 16.89
CA GLY A 52 11.35 -5.27 16.18
C GLY A 52 10.52 -4.03 15.92
N SER A 53 11.15 -2.86 15.75
CA SER A 53 10.46 -1.60 15.44
C SER A 53 10.34 -1.39 13.93
N CYS A 54 9.21 -0.84 13.51
CA CYS A 54 8.99 -0.36 12.15
C CYS A 54 8.38 1.05 12.20
N THR A 55 8.14 1.65 11.05
CA THR A 55 7.30 2.85 10.96
C THR A 55 6.09 2.58 10.07
N THR A 56 5.23 3.59 9.90
CA THR A 56 4.16 3.58 8.90
C THR A 56 4.63 3.18 7.49
N ALA A 57 5.92 3.39 7.18
CA ALA A 57 6.52 2.99 5.91
C ALA A 57 6.48 1.47 5.66
N ALA A 58 6.40 0.63 6.70
CA ALA A 58 6.22 -0.80 6.53
C ALA A 58 4.87 -1.13 5.89
N LEU A 59 3.78 -0.58 6.43
CA LEU A 59 2.43 -0.81 5.89
C LEU A 59 2.25 -0.10 4.54
N ASP A 60 2.70 1.15 4.44
CA ASP A 60 2.62 1.93 3.19
C ASP A 60 3.37 1.23 2.05
N GLY A 61 4.59 0.74 2.33
CA GLY A 61 5.41 0.01 1.36
C GLY A 61 4.81 -1.35 0.98
N ALA A 62 4.33 -2.13 1.96
CA ALA A 62 3.67 -3.41 1.71
C ALA A 62 2.41 -3.24 0.85
N ALA A 63 1.64 -2.17 1.09
CA ALA A 63 0.45 -1.87 0.31
C ALA A 63 0.78 -1.41 -1.10
N THR A 64 1.78 -0.54 -1.26
CA THR A 64 2.27 -0.07 -2.56
C THR A 64 2.71 -1.22 -3.47
N ASN A 65 3.31 -2.27 -2.90
CA ASN A 65 3.78 -3.45 -3.63
C ASN A 65 2.77 -4.62 -3.63
N GLY A 66 1.55 -4.41 -3.12
CA GLY A 66 0.46 -5.40 -3.26
C GLY A 66 0.56 -6.60 -2.34
N HIS A 67 1.38 -6.55 -1.29
CA HIS A 67 1.60 -7.65 -0.36
C HIS A 67 0.46 -7.77 0.66
N LEU A 68 -0.72 -8.25 0.21
CA LEU A 68 -1.94 -8.33 1.03
C LEU A 68 -1.75 -9.04 2.38
N GLU A 69 -1.07 -10.19 2.39
CA GLU A 69 -0.85 -10.94 3.63
C GLU A 69 0.09 -10.22 4.60
N MET A 70 1.08 -9.48 4.08
CA MET A 70 1.91 -8.59 4.88
C MET A 70 1.08 -7.44 5.47
N VAL A 71 0.22 -6.80 4.66
CA VAL A 71 -0.66 -5.70 5.11
C VAL A 71 -1.60 -6.18 6.22
N LYS A 72 -2.23 -7.35 6.05
CA LYS A 72 -3.08 -7.96 7.09
C LYS A 72 -2.30 -8.23 8.36
N TRP A 73 -1.11 -8.81 8.24
CA TRP A 73 -0.28 -9.15 9.38
C TRP A 73 0.20 -7.91 10.13
N LEU A 74 0.69 -6.88 9.43
CA LEU A 74 1.09 -5.61 10.02
C LEU A 74 -0.09 -4.93 10.72
N HIS A 75 -1.27 -4.89 10.09
CA HIS A 75 -2.46 -4.32 10.70
C HIS A 75 -2.88 -5.02 12.01
N ALA A 76 -2.72 -6.35 12.08
CA ALA A 76 -3.12 -7.14 13.24
C ALA A 76 -2.09 -7.13 14.39
N ASN A 77 -0.80 -6.97 14.08
CA ASN A 77 0.28 -7.19 15.05
C ASN A 77 1.09 -5.91 15.38
N ARG A 78 0.88 -4.82 14.64
CA ARG A 78 1.62 -3.56 14.78
C ARG A 78 0.70 -2.39 15.07
N HIS A 79 1.19 -1.43 15.84
CA HIS A 79 0.43 -0.25 16.26
C HIS A 79 0.81 1.00 15.46
N GLU A 80 1.92 0.97 14.71
CA GLU A 80 2.37 2.08 13.88
C GLU A 80 1.38 2.40 12.75
N GLY A 81 0.65 1.40 12.27
CA GLY A 81 -0.33 1.55 11.20
C GLY A 81 0.30 1.93 9.85
N GLY A 82 -0.47 2.64 9.03
CA GLY A 82 -0.02 3.26 7.79
C GLY A 82 -0.65 4.63 7.63
N THR A 83 -0.40 5.26 6.50
CA THR A 83 -0.94 6.58 6.15
C THR A 83 -1.84 6.47 4.91
N TYR A 84 -2.38 7.60 4.43
CA TYR A 84 -3.08 7.65 3.15
C TYR A 84 -2.22 7.12 1.97
N ARG A 85 -0.88 7.14 2.11
CA ARG A 85 0.05 6.57 1.12
C ARG A 85 -0.14 5.08 0.90
N ALA A 86 -0.63 4.33 1.89
CA ALA A 86 -0.94 2.92 1.71
C ALA A 86 -2.03 2.72 0.65
N MET A 87 -3.11 3.51 0.72
CA MET A 87 -4.21 3.44 -0.24
C MET A 87 -3.81 4.01 -1.60
N ASP A 88 -3.12 5.17 -1.61
CA ASP A 88 -2.66 5.81 -2.84
C ASP A 88 -1.65 4.92 -3.60
N GLY A 89 -0.71 4.31 -2.87
CA GLY A 89 0.27 3.37 -3.43
C GLY A 89 -0.37 2.08 -3.92
N ALA A 90 -1.30 1.49 -3.15
CA ALA A 90 -2.04 0.32 -3.60
C ALA A 90 -2.86 0.61 -4.86
N ALA A 91 -3.44 1.80 -4.98
CA ALA A 91 -4.14 2.24 -6.19
C ALA A 91 -3.19 2.41 -7.38
N ALA A 92 -2.04 3.05 -7.15
CA ALA A 92 -1.00 3.23 -8.16
C ALA A 92 -0.43 1.90 -8.68
N GLY A 93 -0.38 0.85 -7.85
CA GLY A 93 0.05 -0.51 -8.25
C GLY A 93 -1.08 -1.43 -8.73
N GLY A 94 -2.33 -0.95 -8.77
CA GLY A 94 -3.46 -1.76 -9.24
C GLY A 94 -3.93 -2.82 -8.24
N HIS A 95 -3.56 -2.69 -6.97
CA HIS A 95 -3.76 -3.71 -5.93
C HIS A 95 -5.15 -3.60 -5.26
N LEU A 96 -6.21 -3.81 -6.03
CA LEU A 96 -7.61 -3.65 -5.57
C LEU A 96 -7.92 -4.40 -4.27
N LYS A 97 -7.42 -5.64 -4.10
CA LYS A 97 -7.64 -6.43 -2.87
C LYS A 97 -7.02 -5.78 -1.64
N VAL A 98 -5.85 -5.15 -1.79
CA VAL A 98 -5.22 -4.38 -0.71
C VAL A 98 -6.06 -3.15 -0.40
N MET A 99 -6.51 -2.41 -1.41
CA MET A 99 -7.39 -1.25 -1.21
C MET A 99 -8.68 -1.61 -0.49
N MET A 100 -9.36 -2.69 -0.89
CA MET A 100 -10.57 -3.16 -0.22
C MET A 100 -10.33 -3.50 1.24
N PHE A 101 -9.20 -4.15 1.56
CA PHE A 101 -8.83 -4.43 2.94
C PHE A 101 -8.58 -3.15 3.75
N LEU A 102 -7.75 -2.23 3.22
CA LEU A 102 -7.46 -0.95 3.87
C LEU A 102 -8.74 -0.14 4.08
N TYR A 103 -9.62 -0.11 3.09
CA TYR A 103 -10.88 0.62 3.14
C TYR A 103 -11.82 0.08 4.22
N ALA A 104 -11.90 -1.25 4.36
CA ALA A 104 -12.78 -1.90 5.33
C ALA A 104 -12.27 -1.80 6.78
N ARG A 105 -10.96 -1.59 6.98
CA ARG A 105 -10.31 -1.73 8.29
C ARG A 105 -9.65 -0.45 8.80
N ARG A 106 -9.52 0.57 7.96
CA ARG A 106 -8.78 1.80 8.28
C ARG A 106 -9.54 3.03 7.80
N SER A 107 -9.33 4.13 8.51
CA SER A 107 -9.98 5.43 8.26
C SER A 107 -9.06 6.46 7.58
N ASP A 108 -7.83 6.09 7.19
CA ASP A 108 -6.86 7.03 6.62
C ASP A 108 -7.29 7.58 5.24
N GLY A 109 -8.14 6.83 4.52
CA GLY A 109 -8.62 7.19 3.20
C GLY A 109 -7.54 7.18 2.11
N CYS A 110 -7.81 7.91 1.03
CA CYS A 110 -6.90 8.18 -0.08
C CYS A 110 -6.99 9.64 -0.49
N THR A 111 -5.97 10.11 -1.19
CA THR A 111 -6.00 11.43 -1.85
C THR A 111 -6.49 11.28 -3.30
N SER A 112 -6.55 12.40 -4.04
CA SER A 112 -6.77 12.36 -5.50
C SER A 112 -5.66 11.61 -6.24
N ASP A 113 -4.48 11.42 -5.63
CA ASP A 113 -3.38 10.70 -6.28
C ASP A 113 -3.73 9.23 -6.52
N ALA A 114 -4.59 8.61 -5.70
CA ALA A 114 -5.04 7.24 -5.91
C ALA A 114 -5.67 7.03 -7.29
N VAL A 115 -6.69 7.84 -7.63
CA VAL A 115 -7.42 7.68 -8.90
C VAL A 115 -6.61 8.20 -10.09
N VAL A 116 -5.79 9.23 -9.87
CA VAL A 116 -4.90 9.78 -10.90
C VAL A 116 -3.82 8.78 -11.28
N ASN A 117 -3.12 8.19 -10.30
CA ASN A 117 -2.04 7.24 -10.57
C ASN A 117 -2.59 5.91 -11.08
N ALA A 118 -3.73 5.44 -10.56
CA ALA A 118 -4.41 4.28 -11.13
C ALA A 118 -4.79 4.50 -12.61
N ALA A 119 -5.26 5.70 -12.97
CA ALA A 119 -5.58 6.05 -14.35
C ALA A 119 -4.33 6.15 -15.24
N LEU A 120 -3.24 6.76 -14.75
CA LEU A 120 -1.97 6.85 -15.49
C LEU A 120 -1.34 5.48 -15.73
N ASN A 121 -1.44 4.57 -14.76
CA ASN A 121 -0.92 3.20 -14.85
C ASN A 121 -1.94 2.20 -15.43
N GLU A 122 -3.04 2.70 -15.99
CA GLU A 122 -4.06 1.92 -16.68
C GLU A 122 -4.72 0.82 -15.81
N HIS A 123 -4.80 1.01 -14.49
CA HIS A 123 -5.44 0.10 -13.55
C HIS A 123 -6.97 0.28 -13.54
N VAL A 124 -7.60 -0.21 -14.61
CA VAL A 124 -9.03 -0.07 -14.91
C VAL A 124 -9.95 -0.40 -13.73
N GLU A 125 -9.76 -1.56 -13.10
CA GLU A 125 -10.61 -2.01 -11.98
C GLU A 125 -10.52 -1.07 -10.76
N VAL A 126 -9.31 -0.57 -10.48
CA VAL A 126 -9.09 0.38 -9.39
C VAL A 126 -9.76 1.72 -9.70
N VAL A 127 -9.63 2.22 -10.95
CA VAL A 127 -10.28 3.46 -11.37
C VAL A 127 -11.79 3.35 -11.25
N GLN A 128 -12.39 2.23 -11.71
CA GLN A 128 -13.82 1.97 -11.56
C GLN A 128 -14.24 2.02 -10.08
N TRP A 129 -13.52 1.30 -9.23
CA TRP A 129 -13.82 1.24 -7.80
C TRP A 129 -13.74 2.63 -7.14
N LEU A 130 -12.69 3.39 -7.45
CA LEU A 130 -12.49 4.74 -6.91
C LEU A 130 -13.55 5.72 -7.41
N LEU A 131 -13.92 5.70 -8.70
CA LEU A 131 -14.94 6.59 -9.24
C LEU A 131 -16.35 6.24 -8.78
N HIS A 132 -16.63 4.96 -8.51
CA HIS A 132 -17.88 4.55 -7.88
C HIS A 132 -18.03 5.16 -6.47
N ARG A 133 -16.93 5.28 -5.72
CA ARG A 133 -16.95 5.79 -4.34
C ARG A 133 -16.73 7.30 -4.23
N TYR A 134 -15.98 7.88 -5.15
CA TYR A 134 -15.62 9.29 -5.22
C TYR A 134 -15.93 9.86 -6.61
N PRO A 135 -17.22 10.00 -6.99
CA PRO A 135 -17.61 10.41 -8.34
C PRO A 135 -17.02 11.77 -8.77
N GLN A 136 -16.78 12.69 -7.82
CA GLN A 136 -16.19 14.00 -8.06
C GLN A 136 -14.76 13.94 -8.65
N GLN A 137 -14.04 12.83 -8.45
CA GLN A 137 -12.69 12.67 -8.99
C GLN A 137 -12.67 12.52 -10.52
N VAL A 138 -13.83 12.30 -11.15
CA VAL A 138 -13.98 12.20 -12.61
C VAL A 138 -13.54 13.47 -13.34
N TYR A 139 -13.59 14.63 -12.68
CA TYR A 139 -13.23 15.92 -13.29
C TYR A 139 -11.72 16.14 -13.41
N HIS A 140 -10.90 15.30 -12.78
CA HIS A 140 -9.46 15.41 -12.88
C HIS A 140 -9.00 15.15 -14.33
N GLU A 141 -8.21 16.05 -14.89
CA GLU A 141 -7.84 16.05 -16.33
C GLU A 141 -7.26 14.69 -16.78
N LYS A 142 -6.34 14.13 -16.00
CA LYS A 142 -5.73 12.82 -16.25
C LYS A 142 -6.76 11.67 -16.27
N VAL A 143 -7.75 11.70 -15.37
CA VAL A 143 -8.83 10.71 -15.32
C VAL A 143 -9.75 10.83 -16.53
N ARG A 144 -10.04 12.06 -16.99
CA ARG A 144 -10.80 12.29 -18.23
C ARG A 144 -10.09 11.76 -19.47
N LYS A 145 -8.77 11.99 -19.58
CA LYS A 145 -7.95 11.45 -20.69
C LYS A 145 -7.96 9.92 -20.71
N PHE A 146 -7.82 9.30 -19.54
CA PHE A 146 -7.96 7.86 -19.39
C PHE A 146 -9.37 7.38 -19.81
N ALA A 147 -10.44 7.99 -19.29
CA ALA A 147 -11.81 7.59 -19.60
C ALA A 147 -12.15 7.72 -21.10
N ALA A 148 -11.64 8.75 -21.78
CA ALA A 148 -11.80 8.95 -23.21
C ALA A 148 -11.13 7.83 -24.04
N ARG A 149 -9.97 7.32 -23.61
CA ARG A 149 -9.22 6.26 -24.31
C ARG A 149 -9.92 4.90 -24.25
N TYR A 150 -10.58 4.59 -23.14
CA TYR A 150 -11.22 3.28 -22.92
C TYR A 150 -12.74 3.31 -23.15
N ASN A 151 -13.28 4.36 -23.78
CA ASN A 151 -14.71 4.54 -24.06
C ASN A 151 -15.59 4.30 -22.82
N TYR A 152 -15.13 4.81 -21.67
CA TYR A 152 -15.76 4.53 -20.39
C TYR A 152 -17.04 5.35 -20.24
N SER A 153 -18.18 4.67 -20.28
CA SER A 153 -19.50 5.21 -19.95
C SER A 153 -19.61 5.79 -18.52
N LEU A 154 -18.56 5.64 -17.68
CA LEU A 154 -18.40 6.30 -16.38
C LEU A 154 -18.60 7.83 -16.46
N LEU A 155 -18.20 8.48 -17.56
CA LEU A 155 -18.45 9.92 -17.77
C LEU A 155 -19.95 10.25 -17.86
N HIS A 156 -20.76 9.35 -18.42
CA HIS A 156 -22.21 9.54 -18.53
C HIS A 156 -22.96 9.29 -17.22
N GLN A 157 -22.46 8.41 -16.35
CA GLN A 157 -23.07 8.15 -15.05
C GLN A 157 -22.70 9.20 -14.00
N ALA A 158 -21.46 9.69 -13.98
CA ALA A 158 -21.06 10.76 -13.04
C ALA A 158 -21.77 12.10 -13.34
N ASN A 159 -22.03 12.41 -14.61
CA ASN A 159 -22.83 13.58 -15.03
C ASN A 159 -24.32 13.51 -14.67
N ARG A 160 -24.84 12.36 -14.19
CA ARG A 160 -26.22 12.26 -13.68
C ARG A 160 -26.34 12.53 -12.17
N ILE A 161 -25.22 12.64 -11.46
CA ILE A 161 -25.19 12.68 -9.98
C ILE A 161 -24.73 14.06 -9.46
N ALA A 162 -24.40 15.01 -10.33
CA ALA A 162 -24.30 16.42 -9.92
C ALA A 162 -25.70 17.06 -9.98
N PRO A 163 -26.41 17.24 -8.85
CA PRO A 163 -27.48 18.23 -8.85
C PRO A 163 -26.84 19.60 -9.06
N VAL A 164 -27.42 20.35 -9.98
CA VAL A 164 -27.32 21.80 -9.99
C VAL A 164 -27.89 22.26 -8.65
N ASN A 165 -27.02 22.73 -7.73
CA ASN A 165 -27.21 23.82 -6.77
C ASN A 165 -26.05 23.84 -5.76
#